data_AF-A0AAV3EFH4-F1
#
_entry.id   AF-A0AAV3EFH4-F1
#
_cell.length_a   1.000
_cell.length_b   1.000
_cell.length_c   1.000
_cell.angle_alpha   90.00
_cell.angle_beta   90.00
_cell.angle_gamma   90.00
#
_symmetry.space_group_name_H-M   'P 1'
#
loop_
_entity.id
_entity.type
_entity.pdbx_description
1 polymer ?
#
loop_
_entity_poly.entity_id
_entity_poly.type
_entity_poly.pdbx_seq_one_letter_code
_entity_poly.pdbx_strand_id
1 'polypeptide(L)'
;MENLNQISQCQTLWAKNKYLVLSHSSNIYLEIRQYLKSDLVEAAHVQDLIDQAVALPENRGQVCNAFQHIWGYFKKKASPAEKKILCFF
;
A
#
# COMPACT_ATOMS: atom_id res chain seq x y z
N MET A 1 12.59 -11.18 22.00
CA MET A 1 11.12 -11.19 21.82
C MET A 1 10.60 -9.85 21.28
N GLU A 2 11.20 -8.71 21.61
CA GLU A 2 10.78 -7.38 21.10
C GLU A 2 10.80 -7.25 19.58
N ASN A 3 11.82 -7.79 18.91
CA ASN A 3 11.97 -7.69 17.46
C ASN A 3 10.84 -8.39 16.66
N LEU A 4 10.37 -9.57 17.11
CA LEU A 4 9.25 -10.29 16.46
C LEU A 4 7.93 -9.53 16.60
N ASN A 5 7.70 -8.87 17.74
CA ASN A 5 6.52 -8.05 17.97
C ASN A 5 6.54 -6.80 17.07
N GLN A 6 7.70 -6.16 16.94
CA GLN A 6 7.89 -5.00 16.04
C GLN A 6 7.65 -5.37 14.57
N ILE A 7 8.19 -6.49 14.08
CA ILE A 7 7.95 -6.95 12.72
C ILE A 7 6.44 -7.17 12.49
N SER A 8 5.75 -7.83 13.41
CA SER A 8 4.29 -8.07 13.31
C SER A 8 3.49 -6.76 13.28
N GLN A 9 3.86 -5.80 14.12
CA GLN A 9 3.25 -4.47 14.15
C GLN A 9 3.49 -3.72 12.84
N CYS A 10 4.72 -3.69 12.33
CA CYS A 10 5.07 -3.08 11.05
C CYS A 10 4.27 -3.68 9.88
N GLN A 11 4.16 -5.02 9.83
CA GLN A 11 3.38 -5.71 8.79
C GLN A 11 1.89 -5.39 8.90
N THR A 12 1.35 -5.31 10.11
CA THR A 12 -0.06 -4.94 10.34
C THR A 12 -0.32 -3.49 9.91
N LEU A 13 0.59 -2.58 10.26
CA LEU A 13 0.50 -1.17 9.91
C LEU A 13 0.57 -0.99 8.39
N TRP A 14 1.50 -1.70 7.75
CA TRP A 14 1.67 -1.69 6.31
C TRP A 14 0.46 -2.27 5.59
N ALA A 15 -0.06 -3.42 6.04
CA ALA A 15 -1.22 -4.05 5.40
C ALA A 15 -2.45 -3.13 5.36
N LYS A 16 -2.65 -2.31 6.41
CA LYS A 16 -3.73 -1.33 6.49
C LYS A 16 -3.54 -0.14 5.55
N ASN A 17 -2.31 0.36 5.41
CA ASN A 17 -2.05 1.64 4.76
C ASN A 17 -1.44 1.54 3.35
N LYS A 18 -1.02 0.36 2.90
CA LYS A 18 -0.26 0.22 1.63
C LYS A 18 -0.93 0.84 0.40
N TYR A 19 -2.25 0.76 0.25
CA TYR A 19 -2.92 1.35 -0.91
C TYR A 19 -3.17 2.85 -0.76
N LEU A 20 -3.32 3.34 0.47
CA LEU A 20 -3.35 4.77 0.76
C LEU A 20 -2.00 5.39 0.41
N VAL A 21 -0.90 4.81 0.89
CA VAL A 21 0.45 5.26 0.52
C VAL A 21 0.64 5.22 -1.00
N LEU A 22 0.20 4.15 -1.67
CA LEU A 22 0.30 4.03 -3.12
C LEU A 22 -0.50 5.11 -3.87
N SER A 23 -1.68 5.50 -3.37
CA SER A 23 -2.50 6.53 -4.00
C SER A 23 -1.91 7.93 -3.89
N HIS A 24 -1.07 8.18 -2.89
CA HIS A 24 -0.33 9.45 -2.74
C HIS A 24 1.05 9.42 -3.41
N SER A 25 1.82 8.34 -3.22
CA SER A 25 3.19 8.24 -3.73
C SER A 25 3.64 6.80 -3.94
N SER A 26 3.81 6.43 -5.21
CA SER A 26 4.44 5.16 -5.60
C SER A 26 5.89 5.04 -5.08
N ASN A 27 6.60 6.16 -4.91
CA ASN A 27 7.99 6.13 -4.44
C ASN A 27 8.07 5.72 -2.97
N ILE A 28 7.26 6.35 -2.10
CA ILE A 28 7.21 6.02 -0.67
C ILE A 28 6.65 4.60 -0.46
N TYR A 29 5.70 4.18 -1.30
CA TYR A 29 5.23 2.80 -1.31
C TYR A 29 6.38 1.78 -1.52
N LEU A 30 7.27 2.06 -2.48
CA LEU A 30 8.41 1.20 -2.76
C LEU A 30 9.45 1.25 -1.63
N GLU A 31 9.66 2.42 -1.03
CA GLU A 31 10.56 2.62 0.10
C GLU A 31 10.12 1.78 1.31
N ILE A 32 8.85 1.90 1.75
CA ILE A 32 8.32 1.09 2.86
C ILE A 32 8.44 -0.41 2.52
N ARG A 33 8.14 -0.80 1.28
CA ARG A 33 8.26 -2.21 0.85
C ARG A 33 9.70 -2.72 0.89
N GLN A 34 10.69 -1.87 0.62
CA GLN A 34 12.11 -2.23 0.75
C GLN A 34 12.53 -2.27 2.22
N TYR A 35 12.11 -1.30 3.02
CA TYR A 35 12.39 -1.23 4.45
C TYR A 35 11.90 -2.48 5.20
N LEU A 36 10.69 -2.95 4.90
CA LEU A 36 10.10 -4.14 5.50
C LEU A 36 10.78 -5.47 5.15
N LYS A 37 11.78 -5.47 4.25
CA LYS A 37 12.61 -6.65 3.96
C LYS A 37 13.83 -6.77 4.87
N SER A 38 14.14 -5.73 5.63
CA SER A 38 15.26 -5.71 6.58
C SER A 38 14.91 -6.48 7.85
N ASP A 39 15.93 -7.01 8.54
CA ASP A 39 15.77 -7.77 9.79
C ASP A 39 15.49 -6.87 11.01
N LEU A 40 15.73 -5.56 10.87
CA LEU A 40 15.48 -4.53 11.87
C LEU A 40 14.49 -3.53 11.30
N VAL A 41 13.26 -3.57 11.81
CA VAL A 41 12.17 -2.67 11.43
C VAL A 41 11.54 -2.06 12.67
N GLU A 42 11.17 -0.79 12.56
CA GLU A 42 10.53 -0.03 13.62
C GLU A 42 9.19 0.51 13.15
N ALA A 43 8.15 0.29 13.95
CA ALA A 43 6.80 0.74 13.61
C ALA A 43 6.70 2.26 13.51
N ALA A 44 7.47 3.00 14.32
CA ALA A 44 7.53 4.46 14.27
C ALA A 44 8.02 4.96 12.90
N HIS A 45 9.10 4.38 12.38
CA HIS A 45 9.62 4.76 11.07
C HIS A 45 8.63 4.47 9.92
N VAL A 46 7.92 3.34 10.00
CA VAL A 46 6.86 3.03 9.02
C VAL A 46 5.71 4.04 9.12
N GLN A 47 5.34 4.48 10.33
CA GLN A 47 4.32 5.50 10.53
C GLN A 47 4.77 6.86 9.95
N ASP A 48 6.02 7.26 10.19
CA ASP A 48 6.56 8.51 9.64
C ASP A 48 6.53 8.53 8.11
N LEU A 49 6.85 7.42 7.45
CA LEU A 49 6.76 7.29 6.00
C LEU A 49 5.31 7.34 5.50
N ILE A 50 4.36 6.74 6.24
CA ILE A 50 2.93 6.84 5.91
C ILE A 50 2.47 8.29 6.00
N ASP A 51 2.81 8.99 7.07
CA ASP A 51 2.40 10.38 7.30
C ASP A 51 2.99 11.31 6.24
N GLN A 52 4.25 11.09 5.85
CA GLN A 52 4.88 11.79 4.72
C GLN A 52 4.14 11.57 3.41
N ALA A 53 3.70 10.34 3.12
CA ALA A 53 2.93 10.06 1.91
C ALA A 53 1.58 10.79 1.94
N VAL A 54 0.85 10.71 3.05
CA VAL A 54 -0.48 11.34 3.19
C VAL A 54 -0.41 12.87 3.15
N ALA A 55 0.70 13.46 3.60
CA ALA A 55 0.92 14.90 3.50
C ALA A 55 1.11 15.41 2.05
N LEU A 56 1.43 14.52 1.11
CA LEU A 56 1.56 14.89 -0.31
C LEU A 56 0.16 15.11 -0.93
N PRO A 57 0.03 16.11 -1.82
CA PRO A 57 -1.22 16.34 -2.53
C PRO A 57 -1.60 15.10 -3.36
N GLU A 58 -2.90 14.79 -3.36
CA GLU A 58 -3.40 13.66 -4.13
C GLU A 58 -3.11 13.82 -5.62
N ASN A 59 -2.61 12.75 -6.23
CA ASN A 59 -2.39 12.69 -7.66
C ASN A 59 -3.39 11.72 -8.28
N ARG A 60 -4.29 12.22 -9.13
CA ARG A 60 -5.32 11.40 -9.79
C ARG A 60 -4.74 10.17 -10.50
N GLY A 61 -3.57 10.29 -11.12
CA GLY A 61 -2.90 9.17 -11.77
C GLY A 61 -2.44 8.09 -10.78
N GLN A 62 -1.92 8.49 -9.61
CA GLN A 62 -1.53 7.55 -8.55
C GLN A 62 -2.76 6.89 -7.90
N VAL A 63 -3.83 7.64 -7.72
CA VAL A 63 -5.12 7.12 -7.24
C VAL A 63 -5.67 6.05 -8.19
N CYS A 64 -5.71 6.33 -9.50
CA CYS A 64 -6.13 5.34 -10.49
C CYS A 64 -5.23 4.09 -10.48
N ASN A 65 -3.92 4.28 -10.38
CA ASN A 65 -2.95 3.18 -10.27
C ASN A 65 -3.22 2.31 -9.03
N ALA A 66 -3.47 2.93 -7.86
CA ALA A 66 -3.81 2.21 -6.64
C ALA A 66 -5.10 1.38 -6.81
N PHE A 67 -6.14 1.95 -7.43
CA PHE A 67 -7.38 1.23 -7.74
C PHE A 67 -7.16 0.06 -8.71
N GLN A 68 -6.36 0.25 -9.77
CA GLN A 68 -6.00 -0.83 -10.70
C GLN A 68 -5.25 -1.95 -9.99
N HIS A 69 -4.35 -1.62 -9.06
CA HIS A 69 -3.66 -2.60 -8.22
C HIS A 69 -4.62 -3.40 -7.35
N ILE A 70 -5.55 -2.74 -6.66
CA ILE A 70 -6.60 -3.40 -5.86
C ILE A 70 -7.43 -4.30 -6.77
N TRP A 71 -7.91 -3.79 -7.91
CA TRP A 71 -8.68 -4.55 -8.87
C TRP A 71 -7.95 -5.78 -9.39
N GLY A 72 -6.62 -5.69 -9.60
CA GLY A 72 -5.76 -6.81 -9.95
C GLY A 72 -5.88 -8.01 -9.00
N TYR A 73 -6.15 -7.79 -7.71
CA TYR A 73 -6.42 -8.84 -6.73
C TYR A 73 -7.83 -9.44 -6.88
N PHE A 74 -8.83 -8.62 -7.17
CA PHE A 74 -10.23 -9.04 -7.25
C PHE A 74 -10.65 -9.60 -8.61
N LYS A 75 -9.95 -9.27 -9.70
CA LYS A 75 -10.31 -9.68 -11.07
C LYS A 75 -10.41 -11.20 -11.25
N LYS A 76 -9.70 -12.00 -10.44
CA LYS A 76 -9.79 -13.47 -10.51
C LYS A 76 -11.08 -14.02 -9.88
N LYS A 77 -11.69 -13.27 -8.96
CA LYS A 77 -12.95 -13.62 -8.28
C LYS A 77 -14.17 -12.95 -8.92
N ALA A 78 -13.95 -11.93 -9.76
CA ALA A 78 -15.01 -11.22 -10.46
C ALA A 78 -15.64 -12.07 -11.58
N SER A 79 -16.96 -11.98 -11.69
CA SER A 79 -17.75 -12.54 -12.77
C SER A 79 -17.38 -11.90 -14.13
N PRO A 80 -17.72 -12.55 -15.26
CA PRO A 80 -17.51 -11.97 -16.59
C PRO A 80 -18.20 -10.61 -16.79
N ALA A 81 -19.34 -10.38 -16.13
CA ALA A 81 -20.07 -9.11 -16.21
C ALA A 81 -19.36 -7.99 -15.44
N GLU A 82 -18.92 -8.25 -14.20
CA GLU A 82 -18.16 -7.30 -13.37
C GLU A 82 -16.82 -6.92 -14.02
N LYS A 83 -16.17 -7.89 -14.70
CA LYS A 83 -14.96 -7.63 -15.48
C LYS A 83 -15.18 -6.60 -16.59
N LYS A 84 -16.29 -6.71 -17.33
CA LYS A 84 -16.62 -5.76 -18.40
C LYS A 84 -16.87 -4.35 -17.87
N ILE A 85 -17.49 -4.23 -16.69
CA ILE A 85 -17.79 -2.93 -16.06
C ILE A 85 -16.51 -2.23 -15.60
N LEU A 86 -15.57 -2.97 -14.99
CA LEU A 86 -14.34 -2.39 -14.46
C LEU A 86 -13.19 -2.25 -15.47
N CYS A 87 -13.29 -2.81 -16.68
CA CYS A 87 -12.31 -2.60 -17.75
C CYS A 87 -12.33 -1.18 -18.35
N PHE A 88 -13.27 -0.31 -17.94
CA PHE A 88 -13.39 1.07 -18.41
C PHE A 88 -12.72 2.13 -17.51
N PHE A 89 -12.00 1.70 -16.46
CA PHE A 89 -11.13 2.56 -15.65
C PHE A 89 -9.68 2.57 -16.14
#